data_AF-A0A4Z0Q758-F1
#
_entry.id   AF-A0A4Z0Q758-F1
#
_cell.length_a   1.000
_cell.length_b   1.000
_cell.length_c   1.000
_cell.angle_alpha   90.00
_cell.angle_beta   90.00
_cell.angle_gamma   90.00
#
_symmetry.space_group_name_H-M   'P 1'
#
loop_
_entity.id
_entity.type
_entity.pdbx_description
1 polymer ?
#
loop_
_entity_poly.entity_id
_entity_poly.type
_entity_poly.pdbx_seq_one_letter_code
_entity_poly.pdbx_strand_id
1 'polypeptide(L)'
;MQHSICLVICYFGRSWPAYFPHFLASCAANPTVSFLVFTNLAAPPAPPNTRFVHLPDLAAFNALASRTLGFPVAVTDPYKLCDLKPAYGVIFAEYLASYAFWGYCDIDLLFGDIRRFLPAPVLDHHDVLSAVAQYPAGFFLLFRNTPAISRLFMRSPDYQRVFQSARHFCFDECNFKFGELLGAGQLIEEVETEIQSLAHVLSAQARQGTIRWYGQTLGEEFMLDTTPVVWQPGRVYNTATQHEFLLVHLVNVKTNPTFLVEPFRPGAPCYVSARGLTHSPRPTWHTALRVGLLRSRAWAQRTRWRAWVALQRARSLVRPASYPHLDQACYIIGNLKCTFYFQEKNRYCVVSDFKGQLGLQQCQVFAAPDGRQVLREAGRISVLSGSGSAPAETPFKIEIHNLQTQAREVGYLLHSPASQ
;
A
#
# COMPACT_ATOMS: atom_id res chain seq x y z
N MET A 1 -23.02 -12.49 13.96
CA MET A 1 -21.66 -12.98 14.33
C MET A 1 -20.78 -11.79 14.67
N GLN A 2 -20.05 -11.86 15.79
CA GLN A 2 -19.39 -10.73 16.48
C GLN A 2 -18.36 -9.95 15.63
N HIS A 3 -17.84 -10.54 14.54
CA HIS A 3 -16.86 -9.91 13.65
C HIS A 3 -17.18 -10.12 12.16
N SER A 4 -18.46 -10.20 11.81
CA SER A 4 -18.90 -10.33 10.41
C SER A 4 -18.53 -9.09 9.60
N ILE A 5 -17.91 -9.28 8.43
CA ILE A 5 -17.42 -8.22 7.54
C ILE A 5 -18.16 -8.30 6.21
N CYS A 6 -18.64 -7.17 5.71
CA CYS A 6 -19.10 -7.02 4.32
C CYS A 6 -18.38 -5.87 3.61
N LEU A 7 -17.72 -6.17 2.49
CA LEU A 7 -17.09 -5.19 1.61
C LEU A 7 -18.03 -4.86 0.45
N VAL A 8 -18.37 -3.58 0.30
CA VAL A 8 -19.24 -3.06 -0.75
C VAL A 8 -18.40 -2.55 -1.92
N ILE A 9 -18.78 -2.96 -3.12
CA ILE A 9 -18.17 -2.56 -4.37
C ILE A 9 -19.28 -1.99 -5.26
N CYS A 10 -19.10 -0.79 -5.80
CA CYS A 10 -19.93 -0.30 -6.90
C CYS A 10 -19.07 -0.24 -8.15
N TYR A 11 -19.39 -1.06 -9.14
CA TYR A 11 -18.66 -1.10 -10.41
C TYR A 11 -19.62 -1.00 -11.59
N PHE A 12 -19.50 0.09 -12.35
CA PHE A 12 -20.30 0.33 -13.54
C PHE A 12 -19.40 0.43 -14.76
N GLY A 13 -19.74 -0.30 -15.81
CA GLY A 13 -18.88 -0.39 -16.98
C GLY A 13 -19.56 -1.04 -18.18
N ARG A 14 -18.78 -1.31 -19.22
CA ARG A 14 -19.24 -2.02 -20.43
C ARG A 14 -19.00 -3.53 -20.34
N SER A 15 -17.96 -3.94 -19.62
CA SER A 15 -17.57 -5.34 -19.44
C SER A 15 -16.71 -5.47 -18.19
N TRP A 16 -16.58 -6.68 -17.67
CA TRP A 16 -15.63 -6.98 -16.58
C TRP A 16 -14.19 -6.86 -17.07
N PRO A 17 -13.26 -6.30 -16.26
CA PRO A 17 -11.84 -6.30 -16.60
C PRO A 17 -11.26 -7.73 -16.65
N ALA A 18 -10.21 -7.93 -17.44
CA ALA A 18 -9.57 -9.24 -17.59
C ALA A 18 -9.04 -9.81 -16.26
N TYR A 19 -8.68 -8.95 -15.30
CA TYR A 19 -8.20 -9.36 -13.97
C TYR A 19 -9.34 -9.71 -13.00
N PHE A 20 -10.61 -9.44 -13.32
CA PHE A 20 -11.73 -9.68 -12.41
C PHE A 20 -11.87 -11.13 -11.92
N PRO A 21 -11.61 -12.18 -12.74
CA PRO A 21 -11.57 -13.55 -12.24
C PRO A 21 -10.53 -13.80 -11.14
N HIS A 22 -9.39 -13.10 -11.16
CA HIS A 22 -8.36 -13.20 -10.12
C HIS A 22 -8.84 -12.54 -8.82
N PHE A 23 -9.50 -11.40 -8.92
CA PHE A 23 -10.16 -10.75 -7.79
C PHE A 23 -11.21 -11.67 -7.14
N LEU A 24 -12.11 -12.29 -7.94
CA LEU A 24 -13.10 -13.24 -7.43
C LEU A 24 -12.48 -14.47 -6.78
N ALA A 25 -11.38 -14.99 -7.34
CA ALA A 25 -10.63 -16.08 -6.73
C ALA A 25 -10.04 -15.68 -5.37
N SER A 26 -9.57 -14.44 -5.22
CA SER A 26 -9.09 -13.92 -3.94
C SER A 26 -10.22 -13.69 -2.93
N CYS A 27 -11.42 -13.31 -3.40
CA CYS A 27 -12.62 -13.27 -2.57
C CYS A 27 -12.99 -14.67 -2.06
N ALA A 28 -12.95 -15.69 -2.93
CA ALA A 28 -13.26 -17.08 -2.58
C ALA A 28 -12.33 -17.64 -1.49
N ALA A 29 -11.09 -17.18 -1.44
CA ALA A 29 -10.12 -17.54 -0.41
C ALA A 29 -10.42 -16.92 0.97
N ASN A 30 -11.41 -16.03 1.07
CA ASN A 30 -11.84 -15.37 2.30
C ASN A 30 -13.31 -15.69 2.65
N PRO A 31 -13.66 -16.97 2.92
CA PRO A 31 -15.06 -17.41 3.02
C PRO A 31 -15.87 -16.79 4.17
N THR A 32 -15.19 -16.20 5.16
CA THR A 32 -15.82 -15.51 6.31
C THR A 32 -16.05 -14.01 6.10
N VAL A 33 -15.68 -13.49 4.93
CA VAL A 33 -15.87 -12.11 4.50
C VAL A 33 -16.85 -12.11 3.33
N SER A 34 -17.90 -11.29 3.42
CA SER A 34 -18.87 -11.13 2.34
C SER A 34 -18.46 -9.98 1.42
N PHE A 35 -18.67 -10.15 0.12
CA PHE A 35 -18.46 -9.13 -0.89
C PHE A 35 -19.78 -8.83 -1.57
N LEU A 36 -20.18 -7.57 -1.62
CA LEU A 36 -21.44 -7.13 -2.19
C LEU A 36 -21.18 -6.17 -3.36
N VAL A 37 -21.43 -6.64 -4.57
CA VAL A 37 -21.10 -5.94 -5.82
C VAL A 37 -22.38 -5.37 -6.44
N PHE A 38 -22.49 -4.05 -6.46
CA PHE A 38 -23.53 -3.32 -7.19
C PHE A 38 -23.02 -2.99 -8.60
N THR A 39 -23.76 -3.39 -9.64
CA THR A 39 -23.28 -3.26 -11.03
C THR A 39 -24.39 -3.29 -12.08
N ASN A 40 -24.14 -2.67 -13.23
CA ASN A 40 -24.96 -2.80 -14.44
C ASN A 40 -24.62 -4.01 -15.30
N LEU A 41 -23.54 -4.72 -14.97
CA LEU A 41 -23.11 -5.88 -15.73
C LEU A 41 -23.86 -7.14 -15.29
N ALA A 42 -23.93 -8.11 -16.20
CA ALA A 42 -24.37 -9.45 -15.84
C ALA A 42 -23.38 -10.05 -14.82
N ALA A 43 -23.92 -10.69 -13.78
CA ALA A 43 -23.12 -11.37 -12.78
C ALA A 43 -22.38 -12.55 -13.42
N PRO A 44 -21.04 -12.64 -13.30
CA PRO A 44 -20.31 -13.82 -13.70
C PRO A 44 -20.47 -14.94 -12.65
N PRO A 45 -20.00 -16.16 -12.93
CA PRO A 45 -19.84 -17.18 -11.90
C PRO A 45 -19.01 -16.63 -10.74
N ALA A 46 -19.52 -16.76 -9.51
CA ALA A 46 -18.97 -16.12 -8.33
C ALA A 46 -18.92 -17.09 -7.15
N PRO A 47 -17.99 -16.89 -6.20
CA PRO A 47 -17.94 -17.71 -5.00
C PRO A 47 -19.14 -17.42 -4.08
N PRO A 48 -19.52 -18.35 -3.17
CA PRO A 48 -20.70 -18.20 -2.32
C PRO A 48 -20.71 -16.95 -1.43
N ASN A 49 -19.53 -16.41 -1.11
CA ASN A 49 -19.38 -15.20 -0.30
C ASN A 49 -19.38 -13.89 -1.12
N THR A 50 -19.58 -13.96 -2.44
CA THR A 50 -19.70 -12.78 -3.31
C THR A 50 -21.09 -12.72 -3.93
N ARG A 51 -21.85 -11.67 -3.57
CA ARG A 51 -23.20 -11.42 -4.05
C ARG A 51 -23.21 -10.25 -5.02
N PHE A 52 -23.90 -10.41 -6.15
CA PHE A 52 -24.13 -9.34 -7.11
C PHE A 52 -25.55 -8.78 -6.94
N VAL A 53 -25.66 -7.46 -6.98
CA VAL A 53 -26.93 -6.72 -7.01
C VAL A 53 -26.95 -5.90 -8.29
N HIS A 54 -27.93 -6.16 -9.13
CA HIS A 54 -28.04 -5.47 -10.40
C HIS A 54 -28.63 -4.06 -10.23
N LEU A 55 -27.92 -3.06 -10.75
CA LEU A 55 -28.38 -1.69 -10.92
C LEU A 55 -28.17 -1.32 -12.39
N PRO A 56 -29.23 -0.99 -13.16
CA PRO A 56 -29.13 -0.92 -14.61
C PRO A 56 -28.18 0.19 -15.11
N ASP A 57 -28.05 1.28 -14.37
CA ASP A 57 -27.22 2.43 -14.73
C ASP A 57 -26.92 3.32 -13.50
N LEU A 58 -26.14 4.39 -13.75
CA LEU A 58 -25.82 5.40 -12.73
C LEU A 58 -27.05 6.23 -12.31
N ALA A 59 -28.09 6.33 -13.14
CA ALA A 59 -29.31 7.04 -12.77
C ALA A 59 -30.08 6.28 -11.68
N ALA A 60 -30.13 4.95 -11.76
CA ALA A 60 -30.69 4.09 -10.72
C ALA A 60 -29.90 4.21 -9.40
N PHE A 61 -28.56 4.26 -9.48
CA PHE A 61 -27.72 4.53 -8.31
C PHE A 61 -28.01 5.92 -7.73
N ASN A 62 -28.04 6.98 -8.54
CA ASN A 62 -28.33 8.34 -8.10
C ASN A 62 -29.71 8.43 -7.43
N ALA A 63 -30.73 7.77 -7.99
CA ALA A 63 -32.07 7.74 -7.40
C ALA A 63 -32.08 7.04 -6.03
N LEU A 64 -31.38 5.91 -5.89
CA LEU A 64 -31.22 5.22 -4.61
C LEU A 64 -30.49 6.12 -3.59
N ALA A 65 -29.31 6.62 -3.94
CA ALA A 65 -28.49 7.44 -3.06
C ALA A 65 -29.22 8.73 -2.65
N SER A 66 -29.92 9.39 -3.58
CA SER A 66 -30.66 10.62 -3.29
C SER A 66 -31.82 10.39 -2.32
N ARG A 67 -32.55 9.28 -2.47
CA ARG A 67 -33.63 8.92 -1.53
C ARG A 67 -33.09 8.67 -0.14
N THR A 68 -31.98 7.94 -0.01
CA THR A 68 -31.42 7.57 1.29
C THR A 68 -30.72 8.74 1.99
N LEU A 69 -30.07 9.64 1.22
CA LEU A 69 -29.32 10.77 1.76
C LEU A 69 -30.18 12.03 1.97
N GLY A 70 -31.34 12.12 1.32
CA GLY A 70 -32.28 13.23 1.47
C GLY A 70 -31.95 14.48 0.64
N PHE A 71 -31.05 14.37 -0.35
CA PHE A 71 -30.70 15.44 -1.28
C PHE A 71 -30.24 14.83 -2.63
N PRO A 72 -30.24 15.61 -3.74
CA PRO A 72 -29.85 15.08 -5.05
C PRO A 72 -28.39 14.57 -5.08
N VAL A 73 -28.15 13.46 -5.77
CA VAL A 73 -26.81 12.93 -6.05
C VAL A 73 -26.58 12.93 -7.56
N ALA A 74 -25.38 13.36 -7.98
CA ALA A 74 -25.06 13.63 -9.38
C ALA A 74 -23.85 12.82 -9.89
N VAL A 75 -23.91 11.49 -9.81
CA VAL A 75 -22.89 10.63 -10.44
C VAL A 75 -23.16 10.52 -11.93
N THR A 76 -22.25 11.07 -12.74
CA THR A 76 -22.33 11.02 -14.21
C THR A 76 -21.28 10.11 -14.85
N ASP A 77 -20.26 9.71 -14.10
CA ASP A 77 -19.17 8.82 -14.52
C ASP A 77 -18.90 7.76 -13.45
N PRO A 78 -18.55 6.50 -13.79
CA PRO A 78 -18.29 5.46 -12.80
C PRO A 78 -17.20 5.82 -11.79
N TYR A 79 -16.16 6.56 -12.16
CA TYR A 79 -15.07 6.93 -11.24
C TYR A 79 -15.54 7.89 -10.15
N LYS A 80 -16.61 8.67 -10.43
CA LYS A 80 -17.24 9.55 -9.43
C LYS A 80 -17.87 8.77 -8.26
N LEU A 81 -18.13 7.46 -8.41
CA LEU A 81 -18.58 6.60 -7.32
C LEU A 81 -17.58 6.53 -6.16
N CYS A 82 -16.28 6.74 -6.41
CA CYS A 82 -15.24 6.76 -5.36
C CYS A 82 -15.59 7.79 -4.27
N ASP A 83 -15.96 9.01 -4.66
CA ASP A 83 -16.37 10.05 -3.71
C ASP A 83 -17.54 9.63 -2.80
N LEU A 84 -18.40 8.71 -3.22
CA LEU A 84 -19.55 8.23 -2.45
C LEU A 84 -19.28 6.97 -1.61
N LYS A 85 -18.12 6.31 -1.77
CA LYS A 85 -17.72 5.16 -0.95
C LYS A 85 -17.92 5.38 0.56
N PRO A 86 -17.59 6.55 1.15
CA PRO A 86 -17.77 6.79 2.58
C PRO A 86 -19.23 6.77 3.03
N ALA A 87 -20.19 6.92 2.09
CA ALA A 87 -21.62 6.91 2.36
C ALA A 87 -22.28 5.54 2.08
N TYR A 88 -21.55 4.52 1.61
CA TYR A 88 -22.14 3.21 1.29
C TYR A 88 -22.79 2.51 2.49
N GLY A 89 -22.26 2.71 3.70
CA GLY A 89 -22.88 2.24 4.94
C GLY A 89 -24.27 2.82 5.21
N VAL A 90 -24.57 3.99 4.65
CA VAL A 90 -25.90 4.62 4.70
C VAL A 90 -26.72 4.22 3.48
N ILE A 91 -26.18 4.38 2.25
CA ILE A 91 -26.88 4.12 0.99
C ILE A 91 -27.39 2.67 0.91
N PHE A 92 -26.61 1.72 1.41
CA PHE A 92 -26.89 0.28 1.35
C PHE A 92 -27.18 -0.35 2.72
N ALA A 93 -27.61 0.45 3.70
CA ALA A 93 -27.81 0.01 5.09
C ALA A 93 -28.66 -1.27 5.21
N GLU A 94 -29.68 -1.43 4.36
CA GLU A 94 -30.54 -2.63 4.33
C GLU A 94 -29.77 -3.93 4.07
N TYR A 95 -28.73 -3.89 3.23
CA TYR A 95 -27.88 -5.04 2.94
C TYR A 95 -26.83 -5.29 4.03
N LEU A 96 -26.53 -4.27 4.83
CA LEU A 96 -25.43 -4.27 5.79
C LEU A 96 -25.89 -4.52 7.23
N ALA A 97 -27.19 -4.46 7.52
CA ALA A 97 -27.75 -4.49 8.88
C ALA A 97 -27.28 -5.68 9.75
N SER A 98 -27.01 -6.84 9.16
CA SER A 98 -26.57 -8.04 9.88
C SER A 98 -25.06 -8.12 10.13
N TYR A 99 -24.27 -7.20 9.58
CA TYR A 99 -22.82 -7.22 9.65
C TYR A 99 -22.29 -6.33 10.78
N ALA A 100 -21.29 -6.81 11.52
CA ALA A 100 -20.61 -6.03 12.56
C ALA A 100 -19.71 -4.94 11.97
N PHE A 101 -19.15 -5.20 10.77
CA PHE A 101 -18.33 -4.29 10.01
C PHE A 101 -18.80 -4.24 8.56
N TRP A 102 -18.81 -3.03 8.01
CA TRP A 102 -18.94 -2.82 6.58
C TRP A 102 -17.70 -2.09 6.07
N GLY A 103 -17.45 -2.13 4.78
CA GLY A 103 -16.39 -1.34 4.17
C GLY A 103 -16.55 -1.28 2.68
N TYR A 104 -15.49 -0.85 2.01
CA TYR A 104 -15.41 -0.87 0.57
C TYR A 104 -14.04 -1.33 0.11
N CYS A 105 -14.01 -1.87 -1.10
CA CYS A 105 -12.76 -2.17 -1.78
C CYS A 105 -12.90 -2.01 -3.29
N ASP A 106 -11.77 -1.92 -3.97
CA ASP A 106 -11.72 -1.93 -5.43
C ASP A 106 -11.67 -3.36 -5.99
N ILE A 107 -11.90 -3.49 -7.29
CA ILE A 107 -11.92 -4.79 -8.00
C ILE A 107 -10.57 -5.16 -8.64
N ASP A 108 -9.61 -4.24 -8.64
CA ASP A 108 -8.25 -4.45 -9.15
C ASP A 108 -7.27 -4.80 -8.03
N LEU A 109 -7.76 -5.65 -7.13
CA LEU A 109 -7.03 -6.17 -5.97
C LEU A 109 -6.91 -7.69 -6.05
N LEU A 110 -5.86 -8.23 -5.44
CA LEU A 110 -5.82 -9.63 -5.04
C LEU A 110 -5.59 -9.70 -3.53
N PHE A 111 -6.57 -10.23 -2.78
CA PHE A 111 -6.48 -10.40 -1.34
C PHE A 111 -5.64 -11.62 -0.92
N GLY A 112 -4.83 -11.44 0.13
CA GLY A 112 -4.32 -12.52 0.97
C GLY A 112 -5.41 -13.02 1.94
N ASP A 113 -5.02 -13.36 3.17
CA ASP A 113 -5.97 -13.73 4.23
C ASP A 113 -6.37 -12.49 5.04
N ILE A 114 -7.58 -11.98 4.81
CA ILE A 114 -8.10 -10.80 5.51
C ILE A 114 -8.13 -10.99 7.03
N ARG A 115 -8.46 -12.20 7.52
CA ARG A 115 -8.58 -12.48 8.95
C ARG A 115 -7.22 -12.56 9.65
N ARG A 116 -6.17 -12.93 8.91
CA ARG A 116 -4.80 -12.92 9.42
C ARG A 116 -4.33 -11.50 9.76
N PHE A 117 -4.65 -10.51 8.93
CA PHE A 117 -4.26 -9.12 9.15
C PHE A 117 -5.25 -8.34 10.00
N LEU A 118 -6.52 -8.74 10.00
CA LEU A 118 -7.59 -8.14 10.80
C LEU A 118 -8.20 -9.17 11.76
N PRO A 119 -7.41 -9.68 12.74
CA PRO A 119 -7.90 -10.65 13.70
C PRO A 119 -8.90 -10.00 14.67
N ALA A 120 -9.64 -10.83 15.41
CA ALA A 120 -10.66 -10.35 16.36
C ALA A 120 -10.17 -9.22 17.31
N PRO A 121 -8.96 -9.29 17.92
CA PRO A 121 -8.46 -8.20 18.75
C PRO A 121 -8.35 -6.85 18.01
N VAL A 122 -7.94 -6.86 16.74
CA VAL A 122 -7.89 -5.63 15.93
C VAL A 122 -9.30 -5.10 15.70
N LEU A 123 -10.26 -5.96 15.36
CA LEU A 123 -11.66 -5.57 15.15
C LEU A 123 -12.37 -5.13 16.45
N ASP A 124 -12.04 -5.69 17.61
CA ASP A 124 -12.64 -5.30 18.89
C ASP A 124 -12.20 -3.90 19.34
N HIS A 125 -10.95 -3.53 19.03
CA HIS A 125 -10.34 -2.30 19.52
C HIS A 125 -10.42 -1.12 18.56
N HIS A 126 -10.91 -1.29 17.33
CA HIS A 126 -10.90 -0.22 16.32
C HIS A 126 -12.26 -0.02 15.66
N ASP A 127 -12.54 1.22 15.24
CA ASP A 127 -13.80 1.62 14.62
C ASP A 127 -13.65 1.87 13.13
N VAL A 128 -12.47 2.28 12.67
CA VAL A 128 -12.14 2.48 11.26
C VAL A 128 -10.75 1.90 10.98
N LEU A 129 -10.62 1.09 9.93
CA LEU A 129 -9.40 0.34 9.61
C LEU A 129 -9.01 0.55 8.15
N SER A 130 -7.78 1.00 7.90
CA SER A 130 -7.21 1.29 6.58
C SER A 130 -6.00 0.42 6.29
N ALA A 131 -5.86 0.03 5.01
CA ALA A 131 -4.69 -0.67 4.50
C ALA A 131 -3.48 0.25 4.20
N VAL A 132 -3.63 1.55 4.47
CA VAL A 132 -2.57 2.58 4.42
C VAL A 132 -2.57 3.35 5.74
N ALA A 133 -1.38 3.66 6.26
CA ALA A 133 -1.24 4.29 7.58
C ALA A 133 -1.57 5.79 7.58
N GLN A 134 -1.26 6.49 6.48
CA GLN A 134 -1.25 7.95 6.38
C GLN A 134 -2.60 8.54 5.98
N TYR A 135 -3.40 7.81 5.21
CA TYR A 135 -4.71 8.25 4.73
C TYR A 135 -5.69 7.06 4.63
N PRO A 136 -7.01 7.31 4.59
CA PRO A 136 -7.99 6.28 4.29
C PRO A 136 -7.81 5.77 2.88
N ALA A 137 -7.39 4.52 2.73
CA ALA A 137 -7.18 3.88 1.44
C ALA A 137 -8.53 3.69 0.73
N GLY A 138 -8.75 4.38 -0.38
CA GLY A 138 -9.97 4.29 -1.19
C GLY A 138 -10.16 2.89 -1.77
N PHE A 139 -9.07 2.14 -1.95
CA PHE A 139 -9.09 0.76 -2.41
C PHE A 139 -9.40 -0.26 -1.31
N PHE A 140 -9.27 0.06 -0.02
CA PHE A 140 -9.68 -0.81 1.08
C PHE A 140 -9.84 -0.02 2.39
N LEU A 141 -11.08 0.11 2.85
CA LEU A 141 -11.39 0.71 4.15
C LEU A 141 -12.55 -0.02 4.82
N LEU A 142 -12.42 -0.27 6.13
CA LEU A 142 -13.44 -0.90 6.96
C LEU A 142 -13.92 0.04 8.06
N PHE A 143 -15.21 -0.06 8.36
CA PHE A 143 -15.93 0.70 9.36
C PHE A 143 -16.69 -0.26 10.27
N ARG A 144 -16.66 0.01 11.58
CA ARG A 144 -17.60 -0.59 12.50
C ARG A 144 -19.01 -0.15 12.12
N ASN A 145 -19.91 -1.12 11.96
CA ASN A 145 -21.26 -0.85 11.50
C ASN A 145 -22.13 -0.30 12.63
N THR A 146 -22.01 1.00 12.88
CA THR A 146 -22.88 1.73 13.81
C THR A 146 -23.39 3.00 13.13
N PRO A 147 -24.56 3.51 13.53
CA PRO A 147 -25.11 4.75 12.98
C PRO A 147 -24.15 5.94 13.03
N ALA A 148 -23.33 6.04 14.08
CA ALA A 148 -22.37 7.12 14.27
C ALA A 148 -21.17 7.02 13.32
N ILE A 149 -20.59 5.82 13.18
CA ILE A 149 -19.43 5.58 12.32
C ILE A 149 -19.81 5.64 10.85
N SER A 150 -20.94 5.03 10.47
CA SER A 150 -21.42 5.03 9.08
C SER A 150 -21.77 6.43 8.54
N ARG A 151 -21.88 7.44 9.41
CA ARG A 151 -22.18 8.85 9.07
C ARG A 151 -20.99 9.78 9.23
N LEU A 152 -19.77 9.26 9.45
CA LEU A 152 -18.58 10.10 9.63
C LEU A 152 -18.39 11.10 8.48
N PHE A 153 -18.65 10.69 7.24
CA PHE A 153 -18.55 11.57 6.06
C PHE A 153 -19.36 12.87 6.18
N MET A 154 -20.46 12.88 6.93
CA MET A 154 -21.30 14.06 7.16
C MET A 154 -20.62 15.13 8.05
N ARG A 155 -19.49 14.80 8.69
CA ARG A 155 -18.70 15.76 9.46
C ARG A 155 -17.83 16.66 8.59
N SER A 156 -17.66 16.33 7.31
CA SER A 156 -17.14 17.29 6.34
C SER A 156 -18.23 18.31 6.02
N PRO A 157 -17.97 19.63 5.99
CA PRO A 157 -18.93 20.62 5.49
C PRO A 157 -19.14 20.51 3.97
N ASP A 158 -18.24 19.85 3.24
CA ASP A 158 -18.25 19.78 1.78
C ASP A 158 -18.96 18.55 1.21
N TYR A 159 -19.36 17.57 2.03
CA TYR A 159 -19.88 16.28 1.51
C TYR A 159 -21.07 16.46 0.56
N GLN A 160 -22.01 17.36 0.86
CA GLN A 160 -23.16 17.62 -0.02
C GLN A 160 -22.72 18.27 -1.33
N ARG A 161 -21.76 19.21 -1.29
CA ARG A 161 -21.19 19.85 -2.49
C ARG A 161 -20.52 18.80 -3.38
N VAL A 162 -19.75 17.90 -2.78
CA VAL A 162 -19.08 16.80 -3.49
C VAL A 162 -20.10 15.84 -4.11
N PHE A 163 -21.14 15.44 -3.38
CA PHE A 163 -22.09 14.41 -3.85
C PHE A 163 -23.07 14.94 -4.91
N GLN A 164 -23.32 16.25 -4.91
CA GLN A 164 -24.14 16.96 -5.93
C GLN A 164 -23.33 17.40 -7.16
N SER A 165 -22.01 17.25 -7.13
CA SER A 165 -21.14 17.60 -8.26
C SER A 165 -20.89 16.39 -9.15
N ALA A 166 -20.78 16.62 -10.46
CA ALA A 166 -20.33 15.61 -11.41
C ALA A 166 -18.80 15.38 -11.36
N ARG A 167 -18.04 16.35 -10.81
CA ARG A 167 -16.58 16.28 -10.74
C ARG A 167 -16.14 15.32 -9.64
N HIS A 168 -15.09 14.52 -9.91
CA HIS A 168 -14.44 13.67 -8.92
C HIS A 168 -13.51 14.50 -8.02
N PHE A 169 -13.61 14.33 -6.71
CA PHE A 169 -12.82 15.08 -5.73
C PHE A 169 -11.84 14.22 -4.95
N CYS A 170 -11.81 12.90 -5.11
CA CYS A 170 -11.03 12.00 -4.24
C CYS A 170 -11.41 12.24 -2.76
N PHE A 171 -12.73 12.34 -2.51
CA PHE A 171 -13.30 12.61 -1.19
C PHE A 171 -13.18 11.41 -0.25
N ASP A 172 -13.18 10.18 -0.77
CA ASP A 172 -12.96 8.97 0.01
C ASP A 172 -11.54 8.86 0.57
N GLU A 173 -10.62 9.69 0.08
CA GLU A 173 -9.21 9.68 0.47
C GLU A 173 -8.79 11.12 0.89
N CYS A 174 -7.86 11.74 0.17
CA CYS A 174 -7.15 12.96 0.59
C CYS A 174 -7.25 14.12 -0.42
N ASN A 175 -8.29 14.18 -1.25
CA ASN A 175 -8.43 15.23 -2.26
C ASN A 175 -7.23 15.34 -3.21
N PHE A 176 -6.72 14.19 -3.65
CA PHE A 176 -5.54 14.03 -4.51
C PHE A 176 -4.21 14.47 -3.89
N LYS A 177 -4.16 14.75 -2.58
CA LYS A 177 -2.96 15.20 -1.85
C LYS A 177 -2.07 14.07 -1.33
N PHE A 178 -1.99 13.03 -2.12
CA PHE A 178 -1.27 11.83 -1.75
C PHE A 178 0.24 12.13 -1.61
N GLY A 179 0.84 12.83 -2.59
CA GLY A 179 2.25 13.22 -2.56
C GLY A 179 2.65 14.12 -1.39
N GLU A 180 1.75 14.92 -0.83
CA GLU A 180 1.99 15.69 0.40
C GLU A 180 1.93 14.80 1.65
N LEU A 181 0.89 13.97 1.76
CA LEU A 181 0.63 13.13 2.94
C LEU A 181 1.62 12.00 3.09
N LEU A 182 1.77 11.27 2.01
CA LEU A 182 2.81 10.30 1.92
C LEU A 182 4.13 11.15 1.96
N GLY A 183 4.42 12.06 1.02
CA GLY A 183 5.79 12.36 0.52
C GLY A 183 6.61 13.25 1.37
N ALA A 184 5.98 14.37 1.70
CA ALA A 184 6.49 15.29 2.68
C ALA A 184 6.20 14.80 4.11
N GLY A 185 5.39 13.72 4.26
CA GLY A 185 4.95 13.22 5.57
C GLY A 185 4.06 14.22 6.30
N GLN A 186 3.37 15.09 5.56
CA GLN A 186 2.53 16.14 6.14
C GLN A 186 1.25 15.55 6.73
N LEU A 187 0.76 16.20 7.78
CA LEU A 187 -0.57 15.89 8.31
C LEU A 187 -1.62 16.53 7.40
N ILE A 188 -2.74 15.84 7.16
CA ILE A 188 -3.79 16.33 6.26
C ILE A 188 -4.35 17.71 6.62
N GLU A 189 -4.28 18.10 7.89
CA GLU A 189 -4.70 19.42 8.38
C GLU A 189 -3.72 20.54 8.04
N GLU A 190 -2.49 20.20 7.68
CA GLU A 190 -1.45 21.13 7.26
C GLU A 190 -1.42 21.30 5.74
N VAL A 191 -2.14 20.45 5.00
CA VAL A 191 -2.19 20.46 3.55
C VAL A 191 -3.36 21.30 3.06
N GLU A 192 -3.08 22.26 2.18
CA GLU A 192 -4.12 23.05 1.53
C GLU A 192 -4.92 22.19 0.54
N THR A 193 -6.23 22.07 0.77
CA THR A 193 -7.16 21.26 -0.04
C THR A 193 -8.37 22.07 -0.46
N GLU A 194 -9.02 21.68 -1.56
CA GLU A 194 -10.21 22.36 -2.06
C GLU A 194 -11.48 22.00 -1.26
N ILE A 195 -11.46 20.84 -0.62
CA ILE A 195 -12.54 20.27 0.17
C ILE A 195 -11.99 19.59 1.42
N GLN A 196 -12.78 19.57 2.49
CA GLN A 196 -12.51 18.69 3.61
C GLN A 196 -12.86 17.24 3.24
N SER A 197 -11.89 16.46 2.77
CA SER A 197 -12.07 15.03 2.42
C SER A 197 -12.27 14.13 3.64
N LEU A 198 -12.51 12.83 3.41
CA LEU A 198 -12.61 11.82 4.46
C LEU A 198 -11.33 11.74 5.32
N ALA A 199 -10.13 11.90 4.72
CA ALA A 199 -8.88 11.95 5.48
C ALA A 199 -8.90 13.01 6.59
N HIS A 200 -9.37 14.23 6.28
CA HIS A 200 -9.51 15.30 7.27
C HIS A 200 -10.50 14.93 8.37
N VAL A 201 -11.65 14.36 7.99
CA VAL A 201 -12.68 13.93 8.94
C VAL A 201 -12.12 12.89 9.88
N LEU A 202 -11.53 11.80 9.37
CA LEU A 202 -11.06 10.69 10.18
C LEU A 202 -9.89 11.11 11.07
N SER A 203 -8.97 11.91 10.56
CA SER A 203 -7.85 12.43 11.35
C SER A 203 -8.33 13.31 12.50
N ALA A 204 -9.26 14.24 12.25
CA ALA A 204 -9.85 15.08 13.29
C ALA A 204 -10.60 14.25 14.35
N GLN A 205 -11.37 13.24 13.92
CA GLN A 205 -12.12 12.36 14.83
C GLN A 205 -11.21 11.46 15.66
N ALA A 206 -10.14 10.92 15.08
CA ALA A 206 -9.16 10.13 15.79
C ALA A 206 -8.43 10.97 16.87
N ARG A 207 -8.05 12.21 16.55
CA ARG A 207 -7.41 13.14 17.50
C ARG A 207 -8.32 13.56 18.65
N GLN A 208 -9.61 13.72 18.37
CA GLN A 208 -10.62 13.99 19.38
C GLN A 208 -10.97 12.77 20.24
N GLY A 209 -10.46 11.58 19.89
CA GLY A 209 -10.77 10.33 20.59
C GLY A 209 -12.20 9.83 20.36
N THR A 210 -12.91 10.35 19.35
CA THR A 210 -14.29 9.95 19.04
C THR A 210 -14.35 8.68 18.19
N ILE A 211 -13.24 8.32 17.54
CA ILE A 211 -13.06 7.05 16.83
C ILE A 211 -11.71 6.43 17.19
N ARG A 212 -11.63 5.09 17.13
CA ARG A 212 -10.38 4.35 17.23
C ARG A 212 -9.90 3.99 15.82
N TRP A 213 -8.90 4.70 15.33
CA TRP A 213 -8.32 4.52 14.00
C TRP A 213 -7.24 3.44 13.99
N TYR A 214 -7.28 2.55 12.98
CA TYR A 214 -6.23 1.58 12.68
C TYR A 214 -5.70 1.80 11.26
N GLY A 215 -4.61 2.56 11.14
CA GLY A 215 -3.87 2.71 9.90
C GLY A 215 -2.59 1.87 9.95
N GLN A 216 -2.44 0.94 9.02
CA GLN A 216 -1.22 0.15 8.84
C GLN A 216 -0.96 0.00 7.35
N THR A 217 0.31 -0.01 6.93
CA THR A 217 0.67 -0.35 5.55
C THR A 217 0.56 -1.87 5.39
N LEU A 218 -0.60 -2.33 4.92
CA LEU A 218 -0.92 -3.75 4.78
C LEU A 218 -1.03 -4.19 3.32
N GLY A 219 -1.19 -3.24 2.40
CA GLY A 219 -1.19 -3.48 0.96
C GLY A 219 0.19 -3.32 0.35
N GLU A 220 0.43 -4.05 -0.73
CA GLU A 220 1.52 -3.77 -1.66
C GLU A 220 0.94 -3.08 -2.90
N GLU A 221 1.46 -1.91 -3.25
CA GLU A 221 1.24 -1.30 -4.56
C GLU A 221 2.51 -1.46 -5.39
N PHE A 222 2.39 -1.84 -6.68
CA PHE A 222 3.61 -2.01 -7.48
C PHE A 222 4.29 -0.68 -7.70
N MET A 223 5.50 -0.61 -7.17
CA MET A 223 6.55 0.27 -7.67
C MET A 223 7.18 -0.38 -8.90
N LEU A 224 7.78 0.41 -9.80
CA LEU A 224 8.46 -0.05 -11.03
C LEU A 224 9.63 -1.06 -10.80
N ASP A 225 9.73 -1.68 -9.63
CA ASP A 225 10.65 -2.77 -9.35
C ASP A 225 10.10 -4.10 -9.92
N THR A 226 11.01 -5.05 -10.11
CA THR A 226 10.77 -6.28 -10.85
C THR A 226 10.50 -7.49 -9.94
N THR A 227 10.37 -7.30 -8.62
CA THR A 227 10.23 -8.42 -7.69
C THR A 227 8.81 -8.98 -7.77
N PRO A 228 8.62 -10.23 -8.21
CA PRO A 228 7.27 -10.78 -8.32
C PRO A 228 6.64 -10.93 -6.93
N VAL A 229 5.41 -10.44 -6.80
CA VAL A 229 4.50 -10.83 -5.73
C VAL A 229 3.78 -12.09 -6.17
N VAL A 230 3.65 -13.07 -5.28
CA VAL A 230 2.88 -14.28 -5.57
C VAL A 230 1.59 -14.23 -4.78
N TRP A 231 0.48 -14.36 -5.49
CA TRP A 231 -0.81 -14.72 -4.94
C TRP A 231 -1.01 -16.24 -5.07
N GLN A 232 -1.43 -16.86 -3.98
CA GLN A 232 -2.04 -18.18 -3.96
C GLN A 232 -3.24 -18.10 -2.98
N PRO A 233 -4.19 -19.04 -3.02
CA PRO A 233 -5.40 -18.94 -2.19
C PRO A 233 -5.07 -18.62 -0.72
N GLY A 234 -5.48 -17.43 -0.26
CA GLY A 234 -5.31 -16.96 1.11
C GLY A 234 -3.93 -16.40 1.44
N ARG A 235 -3.04 -16.18 0.46
CA ARG A 235 -1.69 -15.67 0.72
C ARG A 235 -1.16 -14.83 -0.44
N VAL A 236 -0.76 -13.60 -0.11
CA VAL A 236 -0.05 -12.69 -1.01
C VAL A 236 1.30 -12.37 -0.40
N TYR A 237 2.39 -12.56 -1.13
CA TYR A 237 3.71 -12.35 -0.55
C TYR A 237 4.78 -11.97 -1.58
N ASN A 238 5.76 -11.20 -1.12
CA ASN A 238 6.95 -10.88 -1.89
C ASN A 238 7.86 -12.11 -1.98
N THR A 239 8.25 -12.50 -3.19
CA THR A 239 9.06 -13.72 -3.40
C THR A 239 10.48 -13.61 -2.83
N ALA A 240 11.06 -12.42 -2.79
CA ALA A 240 12.41 -12.20 -2.29
C ALA A 240 12.47 -12.16 -0.75
N THR A 241 11.54 -11.43 -0.13
CA THR A 241 11.56 -11.20 1.34
C THR A 241 10.68 -12.18 2.12
N GLN A 242 9.77 -12.88 1.45
CA GLN A 242 8.69 -13.68 2.05
C GLN A 242 7.73 -12.88 2.93
N HIS A 243 7.79 -11.54 2.87
CA HIS A 243 6.84 -10.67 3.54
C HIS A 243 5.44 -10.87 2.95
N GLU A 244 4.43 -10.99 3.81
CA GLU A 244 3.05 -11.20 3.41
C GLU A 244 2.23 -9.92 3.52
N PHE A 245 1.29 -9.75 2.60
CA PHE A 245 0.42 -8.59 2.51
C PHE A 245 -1.05 -8.99 2.65
N LEU A 246 -1.87 -8.07 3.16
CA LEU A 246 -3.32 -8.18 3.14
C LEU A 246 -3.85 -8.25 1.71
N LEU A 247 -3.25 -7.45 0.82
CA LEU A 247 -3.65 -7.33 -0.57
C LEU A 247 -2.48 -6.85 -1.42
N VAL A 248 -2.59 -7.06 -2.73
CA VAL A 248 -1.80 -6.36 -3.74
C VAL A 248 -2.74 -5.56 -4.65
N HIS A 249 -2.38 -4.30 -4.92
CA HIS A 249 -3.16 -3.35 -5.70
C HIS A 249 -2.58 -3.17 -7.10
N LEU A 250 -3.41 -3.27 -8.13
CA LEU A 250 -2.99 -3.19 -9.53
C LEU A 250 -3.09 -1.77 -10.12
N VAL A 251 -3.38 -0.73 -9.33
CA VAL A 251 -3.63 0.64 -9.82
C VAL A 251 -2.53 1.17 -10.74
N ASN A 252 -1.26 0.97 -10.37
CA ASN A 252 -0.10 1.49 -11.09
C ASN A 252 0.22 0.73 -12.39
N VAL A 253 -0.42 -0.41 -12.62
CA VAL A 253 -0.04 -1.33 -13.70
C VAL A 253 -1.22 -1.67 -14.62
N LYS A 254 -2.47 -1.62 -14.14
CA LYS A 254 -3.67 -2.03 -14.88
C LYS A 254 -3.96 -1.19 -16.12
N THR A 255 -3.47 0.05 -16.16
CA THR A 255 -3.63 0.98 -17.29
C THR A 255 -2.48 0.89 -18.29
N ASN A 256 -1.40 0.16 -17.98
CA ASN A 256 -0.29 -0.02 -18.89
C ASN A 256 -0.72 -0.89 -20.08
N PRO A 257 -0.60 -0.42 -21.34
CA PRO A 257 -0.99 -1.19 -22.53
C PRO A 257 -0.28 -2.54 -22.67
N THR A 258 0.87 -2.71 -22.01
CA THR A 258 1.67 -3.94 -22.02
C THR A 258 1.40 -4.88 -20.84
N PHE A 259 0.48 -4.51 -19.94
CA PHE A 259 0.10 -5.33 -18.80
C PHE A 259 -0.70 -6.57 -19.25
N LEU A 260 -0.04 -7.72 -19.21
CA LEU A 260 -0.62 -8.99 -19.62
C LEU A 260 -1.44 -9.61 -18.49
N VAL A 261 -2.70 -9.93 -18.74
CA VAL A 261 -3.49 -10.75 -17.82
C VAL A 261 -3.70 -12.13 -18.45
N GLU A 262 -2.95 -13.13 -17.97
CA GLU A 262 -3.24 -14.52 -18.34
C GLU A 262 -4.62 -14.94 -17.79
N PRO A 263 -5.37 -15.80 -18.49
CA PRO A 263 -6.62 -16.34 -17.95
C PRO A 263 -6.37 -17.05 -16.61
N PHE A 264 -7.25 -16.78 -15.64
CA PHE A 264 -7.15 -17.36 -14.31
C PHE A 264 -7.17 -18.90 -14.36
N ARG A 265 -6.26 -19.55 -13.62
CA ARG A 265 -6.13 -21.00 -13.49
C ARG A 265 -6.35 -21.42 -12.02
N PRO A 266 -7.46 -22.10 -11.71
CA PRO A 266 -7.71 -22.62 -10.37
C PRO A 266 -6.57 -23.52 -9.88
N GLY A 267 -6.15 -23.34 -8.62
CA GLY A 267 -5.12 -24.16 -7.96
C GLY A 267 -3.67 -23.84 -8.33
N ALA A 268 -3.42 -23.01 -9.34
CA ALA A 268 -2.07 -22.53 -9.67
C ALA A 268 -1.78 -21.19 -8.98
N PRO A 269 -0.53 -20.95 -8.52
CA PRO A 269 -0.13 -19.62 -8.06
C PRO A 269 -0.27 -18.60 -9.21
N CYS A 270 -0.60 -17.36 -8.85
CA CYS A 270 -0.60 -16.21 -9.72
C CYS A 270 0.59 -15.31 -9.35
N TYR A 271 1.50 -15.12 -10.28
CA TYR A 271 2.60 -14.19 -10.18
C TYR A 271 2.12 -12.82 -10.66
N VAL A 272 2.29 -11.82 -9.82
CA VAL A 272 1.85 -10.45 -10.02
C VAL A 272 3.12 -9.59 -10.14
N SER A 273 3.23 -8.84 -11.24
CA SER A 273 4.38 -7.98 -11.54
C SER A 273 3.95 -6.78 -12.37
N ALA A 274 4.85 -5.81 -12.55
CA ALA A 274 4.62 -4.68 -13.46
C ALA A 274 4.29 -5.07 -14.92
N ARG A 275 4.61 -6.32 -15.32
CA ARG A 275 4.30 -6.85 -16.67
C ARG A 275 2.95 -7.55 -16.76
N GLY A 276 2.33 -7.94 -15.65
CA GLY A 276 1.11 -8.72 -15.71
C GLY A 276 0.83 -9.69 -14.56
N LEU A 277 -0.31 -10.37 -14.70
CA LEU A 277 -0.75 -11.54 -13.95
C LEU A 277 -0.44 -12.80 -14.75
N THR A 278 0.40 -13.69 -14.22
CA THR A 278 0.83 -14.92 -14.93
C THR A 278 0.81 -16.15 -14.02
N HIS A 279 0.57 -17.34 -14.57
CA HIS A 279 0.52 -18.59 -13.80
C HIS A 279 1.78 -19.45 -13.86
N SER A 280 2.71 -19.11 -14.75
CA SER A 280 4.07 -19.61 -14.68
C SER A 280 4.93 -18.53 -14.03
N PRO A 281 5.96 -18.92 -13.25
CA PRO A 281 7.04 -17.98 -12.93
C PRO A 281 7.69 -17.62 -14.26
N ARG A 282 7.21 -16.55 -14.90
CA ARG A 282 7.87 -16.02 -16.09
C ARG A 282 9.16 -15.40 -15.56
N PRO A 283 10.32 -15.87 -16.02
CA PRO A 283 11.57 -15.35 -15.51
C PRO A 283 11.59 -13.85 -15.82
N THR A 284 11.65 -13.01 -14.80
CA THR A 284 12.67 -11.98 -14.85
C THR A 284 13.99 -12.75 -14.79
N TRP A 285 14.49 -13.12 -15.97
CA TRP A 285 15.76 -13.81 -16.23
C TRP A 285 16.50 -14.30 -14.98
N HIS A 286 16.15 -15.50 -14.51
CA HIS A 286 16.98 -16.20 -13.54
C HIS A 286 18.23 -16.70 -14.26
N THR A 287 19.32 -15.98 -14.09
CA THR A 287 20.59 -16.62 -13.76
C THR A 287 21.16 -15.87 -12.57
N ALA A 288 21.09 -16.51 -11.41
CA ALA A 288 21.96 -16.20 -10.31
C ALA A 288 23.40 -16.45 -10.78
N LEU A 289 24.02 -15.45 -11.42
CA LEU A 289 25.46 -15.41 -11.51
C LEU A 289 25.93 -15.23 -10.07
N ARG A 290 26.48 -16.30 -9.49
CA ARG A 290 27.48 -16.16 -8.44
C ARG A 290 28.49 -15.16 -8.97
N VAL A 291 28.45 -13.92 -8.46
CA VAL A 291 29.52 -12.96 -8.68
C VAL A 291 30.73 -13.56 -7.97
N GLY A 292 31.48 -14.36 -8.72
CA GLY A 292 32.77 -14.85 -8.33
C GLY A 292 33.63 -13.64 -8.00
N LEU A 293 34.30 -13.71 -6.85
CA LEU A 293 35.35 -12.78 -6.47
C LEU A 293 36.31 -12.61 -7.65
N LEU A 294 36.23 -11.46 -8.34
CA LEU A 294 37.37 -10.93 -9.07
C LEU A 294 38.37 -10.44 -8.03
N ARG A 295 39.20 -11.38 -7.57
CA ARG A 295 40.48 -11.09 -6.94
C ARG A 295 41.36 -10.40 -7.98
N SER A 296 41.61 -9.11 -7.81
CA SER A 296 42.90 -8.54 -8.22
C SER A 296 43.76 -8.40 -6.96
N ARG A 297 44.86 -9.16 -6.96
CA ARG A 297 45.96 -9.06 -6.00
C ARG A 297 46.82 -7.86 -6.39
N ALA A 298 46.95 -6.90 -5.47
CA ALA A 298 48.07 -5.97 -5.25
C ALA A 298 47.46 -4.80 -4.46
N TRP A 299 47.74 -4.55 -3.19
CA TRP A 299 49.03 -4.42 -2.55
C TRP A 299 48.83 -4.61 -1.04
N ALA A 300 49.60 -5.50 -0.42
CA ALA A 300 49.75 -5.49 1.03
C ALA A 300 50.83 -4.46 1.36
N GLN A 301 50.56 -3.51 2.26
CA GLN A 301 51.24 -3.40 3.55
C GLN A 301 50.87 -2.10 4.28
N ARG A 302 50.77 -2.24 5.62
CA ARG A 302 50.79 -1.20 6.67
C ARG A 302 49.58 -0.27 6.80
N THR A 303 48.63 -0.71 7.63
CA THR A 303 48.08 0.05 8.80
C THR A 303 46.92 -0.72 9.47
N ARG A 304 47.15 -1.97 9.90
CA ARG A 304 46.07 -2.84 10.46
C ARG A 304 45.88 -2.80 11.99
N TRP A 305 46.59 -1.95 12.73
CA TRP A 305 46.51 -1.96 14.20
C TRP A 305 45.82 -0.74 14.84
N ARG A 306 45.75 0.42 14.16
CA ARG A 306 45.11 1.63 14.71
C ARG A 306 43.60 1.74 14.42
N ALA A 307 43.12 1.17 13.31
CA ALA A 307 41.69 1.14 12.98
C ALA A 307 40.89 0.14 13.84
N TRP A 308 41.52 -0.96 14.30
CA TRP A 308 40.85 -1.99 15.07
C TRP A 308 40.49 -1.54 16.49
N VAL A 309 41.32 -0.69 17.11
CA VAL A 309 41.08 -0.12 18.45
C VAL A 309 40.00 0.97 18.42
N ALA A 310 39.88 1.74 17.32
CA ALA A 310 38.79 2.70 17.14
C ALA A 310 37.43 2.00 16.90
N LEU A 311 37.42 0.88 16.17
CA LEU A 311 36.23 0.08 15.89
C LEU A 311 35.68 -0.68 17.12
N GLN A 312 36.51 -0.99 18.12
CA GLN A 312 36.02 -1.64 19.34
C GLN A 312 35.29 -0.69 20.31
N ARG A 313 35.61 0.61 20.33
CA ARG A 313 34.88 1.60 21.15
C ARG A 313 33.53 2.02 20.55
N ALA A 314 33.32 1.82 19.25
CA ALA A 314 32.03 2.07 18.60
C ALA A 314 30.99 0.95 18.84
N ARG A 315 31.39 -0.22 19.34
CA ARG A 315 30.50 -1.36 19.58
C ARG A 315 29.55 -1.18 20.78
N SER A 316 29.81 -0.22 21.67
CA SER A 316 29.09 -0.07 22.94
C SER A 316 28.10 1.10 23.00
N LEU A 317 27.85 1.80 21.89
CA LEU A 317 27.12 3.07 21.90
C LEU A 317 25.98 3.18 20.89
N VAL A 318 25.68 2.11 20.16
CA VAL A 318 24.82 2.15 18.98
C VAL A 318 23.52 1.38 19.27
N ARG A 319 22.38 2.09 19.31
CA ARG A 319 21.07 1.50 19.66
C ARG A 319 20.35 1.01 18.40
N PRO A 320 19.63 -0.13 18.43
CA PRO A 320 18.75 -0.53 17.34
C PRO A 320 17.73 0.58 17.07
N ALA A 321 17.53 0.94 15.80
CA ALA A 321 16.54 1.93 15.38
C ALA A 321 15.89 1.46 14.07
N SER A 322 14.58 1.67 13.94
CA SER A 322 13.89 1.66 12.64
C SER A 322 14.03 3.05 12.02
N TYR A 323 14.25 3.10 10.71
CA TYR A 323 14.32 4.34 9.95
C TYR A 323 13.10 4.41 9.02
N PRO A 324 12.05 5.17 9.37
CA PRO A 324 10.77 5.17 8.63
C PRO A 324 10.92 5.48 7.14
N HIS A 325 11.86 6.36 6.79
CA HIS A 325 12.09 6.76 5.39
C HIS A 325 12.83 5.70 4.55
N LEU A 326 13.37 4.65 5.16
CA LEU A 326 13.96 3.53 4.44
C LEU A 326 12.94 2.41 4.20
N ASP A 327 11.85 2.32 4.96
CA ASP A 327 10.95 1.19 4.81
C ASP A 327 10.12 1.30 3.53
N GLN A 328 10.20 0.28 2.68
CA GLN A 328 9.63 0.21 1.33
C GLN A 328 10.06 1.36 0.38
N ALA A 329 11.06 2.15 0.76
CA ALA A 329 11.53 3.27 -0.03
C ALA A 329 12.51 2.82 -1.12
N CYS A 330 12.42 3.47 -2.29
CA CYS A 330 13.21 3.12 -3.46
C CYS A 330 14.16 4.25 -3.87
N TYR A 331 15.45 3.96 -3.96
CA TYR A 331 16.52 4.92 -4.27
C TYR A 331 17.31 4.55 -5.53
N ILE A 332 17.71 5.52 -6.35
CA ILE A 332 18.79 5.33 -7.33
C ILE A 332 20.11 5.62 -6.64
N ILE A 333 20.95 4.59 -6.48
CA ILE A 333 22.32 4.69 -5.96
C ILE A 333 23.28 4.36 -7.11
N GLY A 334 23.92 5.39 -7.67
CA GLY A 334 24.71 5.23 -8.90
C GLY A 334 23.82 4.78 -10.07
N ASN A 335 24.04 3.57 -10.59
CA ASN A 335 23.23 2.97 -11.65
C ASN A 335 22.26 1.89 -11.15
N LEU A 336 22.17 1.70 -9.83
CA LEU A 336 21.33 0.68 -9.19
C LEU A 336 20.06 1.31 -8.65
N LYS A 337 18.93 0.65 -8.84
CA LYS A 337 17.69 0.97 -8.14
C LYS A 337 17.58 0.07 -6.91
N CYS A 338 17.64 0.63 -5.72
CA CYS A 338 17.65 -0.10 -4.45
C CYS A 338 16.36 0.16 -3.66
N THR A 339 15.58 -0.89 -3.39
CA THR A 339 14.42 -0.85 -2.50
C THR A 339 14.78 -1.51 -1.16
N PHE A 340 14.46 -0.84 -0.07
CA PHE A 340 14.74 -1.31 1.28
C PHE A 340 13.45 -1.83 1.91
N TYR A 341 13.48 -3.04 2.45
CA TYR A 341 12.33 -3.67 3.10
C TYR A 341 12.68 -3.94 4.56
N PHE A 342 11.97 -3.31 5.49
CA PHE A 342 12.16 -3.62 6.91
C PHE A 342 11.74 -5.07 7.19
N GLN A 343 12.51 -5.72 8.06
CA GLN A 343 12.19 -7.05 8.56
C GLN A 343 11.86 -6.96 10.04
N GLU A 344 12.82 -7.26 10.91
CA GLU A 344 12.65 -7.24 12.37
C GLU A 344 13.93 -6.78 13.06
N LYS A 345 13.79 -6.22 14.26
CA LYS A 345 14.91 -5.89 15.18
C LYS A 345 16.00 -5.02 14.55
N ASN A 346 15.65 -4.13 13.61
CA ASN A 346 16.53 -3.25 12.82
C ASN A 346 17.14 -3.82 11.53
N ARG A 347 16.74 -5.02 11.12
CA ARG A 347 17.19 -5.64 9.87
C ARG A 347 16.38 -5.13 8.70
N TYR A 348 17.06 -4.92 7.59
CA TYR A 348 16.49 -4.61 6.30
C TYR A 348 16.97 -5.61 5.26
N CYS A 349 16.08 -5.99 4.36
CA CYS A 349 16.44 -6.62 3.10
C CYS A 349 16.54 -5.54 2.04
N VAL A 350 17.67 -5.44 1.37
CA VAL A 350 17.87 -4.51 0.25
C VAL A 350 17.78 -5.30 -1.04
N VAL A 351 16.83 -4.93 -1.88
CA VAL A 351 16.69 -5.45 -3.24
C VAL A 351 17.26 -4.40 -4.18
N SER A 352 18.33 -4.72 -4.90
CA SER A 352 18.91 -3.85 -5.93
C SER A 352 18.54 -4.36 -7.32
N ASP A 353 18.21 -3.47 -8.25
CA ASP A 353 17.93 -3.76 -9.65
C ASP A 353 18.95 -3.02 -10.53
N PHE A 354 19.67 -3.78 -11.35
CA PHE A 354 20.48 -3.28 -12.46
C PHE A 354 19.94 -3.83 -13.78
N LYS A 355 19.25 -2.99 -14.57
CA LYS A 355 18.73 -3.38 -15.91
C LYS A 355 17.93 -4.70 -15.90
N GLY A 356 17.15 -4.94 -14.85
CA GLY A 356 16.32 -6.13 -14.67
C GLY A 356 17.04 -7.31 -14.01
N GLN A 357 18.28 -7.13 -13.53
CA GLN A 357 18.98 -8.12 -12.70
C GLN A 357 18.86 -7.73 -11.23
N LEU A 358 18.24 -8.60 -10.44
CA LEU A 358 18.03 -8.39 -9.01
C LEU A 358 19.21 -8.90 -8.17
N GLY A 359 19.70 -8.05 -7.27
CA GLY A 359 20.63 -8.38 -6.20
C GLY A 359 19.91 -8.33 -4.85
N LEU A 360 20.17 -9.31 -3.98
CA LEU A 360 19.62 -9.36 -2.63
C LEU A 360 20.74 -9.20 -1.60
N GLN A 361 20.57 -8.26 -0.68
CA GLN A 361 21.50 -8.01 0.42
C GLN A 361 20.75 -7.85 1.73
N GLN A 362 21.40 -8.20 2.83
CA GLN A 362 20.87 -7.94 4.17
C GLN A 362 21.73 -6.90 4.87
N CYS A 363 21.08 -5.91 5.46
CA CYS A 363 21.74 -4.93 6.29
C CYS A 363 21.01 -4.71 7.62
N GLN A 364 21.72 -4.12 8.57
CA GLN A 364 21.16 -3.68 9.85
C GLN A 364 21.36 -2.18 9.99
N VAL A 365 20.35 -1.48 10.48
CA VAL A 365 20.38 -0.04 10.69
C VAL A 365 20.43 0.26 12.18
N PHE A 366 21.32 1.15 12.60
CA PHE A 366 21.41 1.54 13.99
C PHE A 366 21.58 3.04 14.16
N ALA A 367 21.10 3.58 15.28
CA ALA A 367 21.32 4.98 15.64
C ALA A 367 22.63 5.14 16.42
N ALA A 368 23.51 6.02 15.93
CA ALA A 368 24.68 6.50 16.64
C ALA A 368 24.28 7.56 17.70
N PRO A 369 25.10 7.76 18.76
CA PRO A 369 24.81 8.73 19.83
C PRO A 369 24.63 10.18 19.35
N ASP A 370 25.22 10.53 18.21
CA ASP A 370 25.14 11.85 17.60
C ASP A 370 23.97 12.00 16.61
N GLY A 371 23.03 11.05 16.62
CA GLY A 371 21.82 11.07 15.80
C GLY A 371 22.00 10.52 14.38
N ARG A 372 23.23 10.21 13.96
CA ARG A 372 23.50 9.61 12.63
C ARG A 372 23.05 8.16 12.57
N GLN A 373 22.66 7.71 11.39
CA GLN A 373 22.30 6.30 11.17
C GLN A 373 23.50 5.53 10.62
N VAL A 374 23.68 4.30 11.09
CA VAL A 374 24.78 3.41 10.71
C VAL A 374 24.19 2.18 10.07
N LEU A 375 24.50 1.98 8.78
CA LEU A 375 24.15 0.80 8.02
C LEU A 375 25.29 -0.22 8.14
N ARG A 376 24.95 -1.45 8.53
CA ARG A 376 25.89 -2.57 8.63
C ARG A 376 25.48 -3.65 7.66
N GLU A 377 26.33 -3.92 6.69
CA GLU A 377 26.21 -5.01 5.71
C GLU A 377 27.41 -5.97 5.90
N ALA A 378 27.40 -7.17 5.33
CA ALA A 378 28.42 -8.20 5.57
C ALA A 378 29.89 -7.69 5.46
N GLY A 379 30.49 -7.35 6.60
CA GLY A 379 31.85 -6.78 6.68
C GLY A 379 31.98 -5.31 6.27
N ARG A 380 30.88 -4.63 5.93
CA ARG A 380 30.81 -3.22 5.54
C ARG A 380 30.07 -2.38 6.57
N ILE A 381 30.60 -1.20 6.88
CA ILE A 381 29.95 -0.23 7.75
C ILE A 381 29.86 1.09 6.99
N SER A 382 28.62 1.55 6.80
CA SER A 382 28.34 2.82 6.16
C SER A 382 27.61 3.75 7.11
N VAL A 383 27.91 5.04 7.05
CA VAL A 383 27.08 6.07 7.70
C VAL A 383 26.07 6.54 6.67
N LEU A 384 24.80 6.55 7.06
CA LEU A 384 23.70 7.07 6.29
C LEU A 384 23.36 8.46 6.82
N SER A 385 23.55 9.46 5.97
CA SER A 385 23.14 10.83 6.25
C SER A 385 22.13 11.29 5.21
N GLY A 386 20.95 11.70 5.66
CA GLY A 386 19.97 12.37 4.81
C GLY A 386 20.24 13.87 4.78
N SER A 387 20.17 14.48 3.61
CA SER A 387 20.10 15.95 3.49
C SER A 387 18.99 16.33 2.52
N GLY A 388 18.08 17.16 3.02
CA GLY A 388 16.91 17.65 2.31
C GLY A 388 15.92 18.21 3.31
N SER A 389 15.76 19.53 3.36
CA SER A 389 14.45 20.08 3.65
C SER A 389 13.54 19.68 2.49
N ALA A 390 12.25 19.45 2.73
CA ALA A 390 11.29 19.49 1.64
C ALA A 390 11.20 20.95 1.18
N PRO A 391 11.80 21.29 0.03
CA PRO A 391 11.02 22.05 -0.94
C PRO A 391 11.06 21.39 -2.31
N ALA A 392 9.89 21.50 -2.94
CA ALA A 392 9.36 21.13 -4.27
C ALA A 392 10.26 20.64 -5.42
N GLU A 393 11.59 20.65 -5.37
CA GLU A 393 12.44 20.33 -6.53
C GLU A 393 13.65 19.43 -6.23
N THR A 394 13.90 19.01 -4.98
CA THR A 394 15.05 18.12 -4.68
C THR A 394 14.59 16.76 -4.16
N PRO A 395 14.85 15.63 -4.87
CA PRO A 395 14.55 14.31 -4.35
C PRO A 395 15.33 14.07 -3.06
N PHE A 396 14.67 13.52 -2.03
CA PHE A 396 15.31 13.22 -0.74
C PHE A 396 16.59 12.42 -1.00
N LYS A 397 17.71 12.96 -0.54
CA LYS A 397 19.04 12.45 -0.82
C LYS A 397 19.54 11.67 0.38
N ILE A 398 19.94 10.43 0.17
CA ILE A 398 20.76 9.69 1.13
C ILE A 398 22.21 9.70 0.67
N GLU A 399 23.13 9.96 1.58
CA GLU A 399 24.55 9.74 1.35
C GLU A 399 24.99 8.54 2.15
N ILE A 400 25.60 7.58 1.47
CA ILE A 400 26.13 6.35 2.04
C ILE A 400 27.65 6.48 2.04
N HIS A 401 28.22 6.70 3.22
CA HIS A 401 29.66 6.83 3.38
C HIS A 401 30.25 5.56 3.98
N ASN A 402 30.92 4.76 3.15
CA ASN A 402 31.59 3.55 3.60
C ASN A 402 32.85 3.90 4.40
N LEU A 403 32.84 3.57 5.69
CA LEU A 403 33.93 3.95 6.60
C LEU A 403 35.24 3.22 6.32
N GLN A 404 35.21 2.07 5.65
CA GLN A 404 36.39 1.26 5.40
C GLN A 404 37.07 1.60 4.08
N THR A 405 36.29 1.83 3.03
CA THR A 405 36.81 2.20 1.70
C THR A 405 36.91 3.70 1.49
N GLN A 406 36.32 4.50 2.39
CA GLN A 406 36.13 5.95 2.23
C GLN A 406 35.30 6.32 0.98
N ALA A 407 34.64 5.34 0.35
CA ALA A 407 33.77 5.56 -0.78
C ALA A 407 32.49 6.26 -0.33
N ARG A 408 32.03 7.22 -1.14
CA ARG A 408 30.78 7.93 -0.94
C ARG A 408 29.87 7.64 -2.11
N GLU A 409 28.70 7.12 -1.80
CA GLU A 409 27.62 6.90 -2.74
C GLU A 409 26.46 7.82 -2.40
N VAL A 410 25.79 8.30 -3.43
CA VAL A 410 24.63 9.16 -3.28
C VAL A 410 23.44 8.42 -3.83
N GLY A 411 22.42 8.27 -2.99
CA GLY A 411 21.11 7.76 -3.36
C GLY A 411 20.12 8.90 -3.52
N TYR A 412 19.44 8.96 -4.67
CA TYR A 412 18.32 9.85 -4.89
C TYR A 412 17.03 9.06 -4.76
N LEU A 413 16.11 9.51 -3.92
CA LEU A 413 14.82 8.86 -3.75
C LEU A 413 14.04 8.94 -5.07
N LEU A 414 13.77 7.78 -5.66
CA LEU A 414 12.92 7.64 -6.85
C LEU A 414 11.45 7.75 -6.47
N HIS A 415 11.13 7.20 -5.30
CA HIS A 415 9.81 7.18 -4.75
C HIS A 415 9.90 7.03 -3.24
N SER A 416 9.48 8.09 -2.55
CA SER A 416 9.23 8.01 -1.11
C SER A 416 7.99 7.12 -0.91
N PRO A 417 7.79 6.42 0.23
CA PRO A 417 6.54 5.75 0.66
C PRO A 417 5.31 6.66 0.81
N ALA A 418 5.23 7.65 -0.06
CA ALA A 418 5.78 8.96 0.19
C ALA A 418 5.29 9.91 -0.92
N SER A 419 6.03 9.91 -1.99
CA SER A 419 5.63 10.56 -3.23
C SER A 419 4.64 9.67 -3.98
N GLN A 420 3.58 9.18 -3.34
CA GLN A 420 2.42 8.70 -4.07
C GLN A 420 1.16 9.27 -3.52
#